data_AF-A0ABD0SF83-F1
#
_entry.id   AF-A0ABD0SF83-F1
#
_cell.length_a   1.000
_cell.length_b   1.000
_cell.length_c   1.000
_cell.angle_alpha   90.00
_cell.angle_beta   90.00
_cell.angle_gamma   90.00
#
_symmetry.space_group_name_H-M   'P 1'
#
loop_
_entity.id
_entity.type
_entity.pdbx_description
1 polymer ?
#
loop_
_entity_poly.entity_id
_entity_poly.type
_entity_poly.pdbx_seq_one_letter_code
_entity_poly.pdbx_strand_id
1 'polypeptide(L)'
;MRERFEKIINEKDMRKANELLKQAQEELFLTQHPIPRKFALSPGGVAFERVVHPPDWVLDYWHPLEKAQYPEYFKRREQRKKEFIALWEKEHGKYDPKSEHH
;
A
#
# COMPACT_ATOMS: atom_id res chain seq x y z
N MET A 1 -15.33 -9.08 26.61
CA MET A 1 -15.41 -9.19 25.14
C MET A 1 -14.75 -10.46 24.65
N ARG A 2 -13.43 -10.65 24.85
CA ARG A 2 -12.67 -11.83 24.41
C ARG A 2 -13.32 -13.19 24.75
N GLU A 3 -13.80 -13.38 25.98
CA GLU A 3 -14.48 -14.62 26.42
C GLU A 3 -15.67 -15.03 25.51
N ARG A 4 -16.42 -14.05 24.97
CA ARG A 4 -17.55 -14.32 24.04
C ARG A 4 -17.07 -14.98 22.75
N PHE A 5 -15.89 -14.60 22.26
CA PHE A 5 -15.28 -15.19 21.07
C PHE A 5 -14.74 -16.58 21.36
N GLU A 6 -14.12 -16.79 22.53
CA GLU A 6 -13.59 -18.09 22.94
C GLU A 6 -14.67 -19.16 23.07
N LYS A 7 -15.91 -18.80 23.45
CA LYS A 7 -17.06 -19.72 23.48
C LYS A 7 -17.50 -20.22 22.09
N ILE A 8 -17.22 -19.46 21.03
CA ILE A 8 -17.71 -19.72 19.66
C ILE A 8 -16.59 -20.29 18.77
N ILE A 9 -15.33 -20.23 19.21
CA ILE A 9 -14.14 -20.57 18.41
C ILE A 9 -14.16 -21.99 17.82
N ASN A 10 -14.87 -22.93 18.47
CA ASN A 10 -14.93 -24.34 18.09
C ASN A 10 -16.21 -24.71 17.31
N GLU A 11 -17.01 -23.75 16.87
CA GLU A 11 -18.19 -24.00 16.04
C GLU A 11 -17.77 -24.54 14.66
N LYS A 12 -18.26 -25.72 14.29
CA LYS A 12 -17.88 -26.41 13.04
C LYS A 12 -18.88 -26.18 11.91
N ASP A 13 -20.12 -25.81 12.25
CA ASP A 13 -21.14 -25.52 11.25
C ASP A 13 -20.97 -24.11 10.68
N MET A 14 -20.58 -24.04 9.40
CA MET A 14 -20.38 -22.78 8.69
C MET A 14 -21.66 -21.96 8.53
N ARG A 15 -22.84 -22.59 8.48
CA ARG A 15 -24.11 -21.85 8.36
C ARG A 15 -24.37 -21.07 9.65
N LYS A 16 -24.22 -21.75 10.78
CA LYS A 16 -24.36 -21.16 12.11
C LYS A 16 -23.27 -20.13 12.40
N ALA A 17 -22.02 -20.37 12.00
CA ALA A 17 -20.95 -19.40 12.13
C ALA A 17 -21.22 -18.09 11.35
N ASN A 18 -21.73 -18.19 10.12
CA ASN A 18 -22.11 -17.03 9.32
C ASN A 18 -23.28 -16.25 9.93
N GLU A 19 -24.27 -16.94 10.49
CA GLU A 19 -25.40 -16.30 11.17
C GLU A 19 -24.93 -15.55 12.43
N LEU A 20 -24.06 -16.16 13.25
CA LEU A 20 -23.45 -15.52 14.41
C LEU A 20 -22.60 -14.31 14.02
N LEU A 21 -21.85 -14.41 12.92
CA LEU A 21 -21.07 -13.30 12.39
C LEU A 21 -21.96 -12.13 11.97
N LYS A 22 -23.06 -12.41 11.28
CA LYS A 22 -24.03 -11.38 10.87
C LYS A 22 -24.63 -10.67 12.09
N GLN A 23 -25.09 -11.43 13.08
CA GLN A 23 -25.63 -10.88 14.32
C GLN A 23 -24.60 -10.02 15.07
N ALA A 24 -23.34 -10.47 15.13
CA ALA A 24 -22.27 -9.73 15.78
C ALA A 24 -21.89 -8.44 15.04
N GLN A 25 -21.96 -8.43 13.70
CA GLN A 25 -21.75 -7.22 12.89
C GLN A 25 -22.88 -6.21 13.10
N GLU A 26 -24.13 -6.66 13.18
CA GLU A 26 -25.28 -5.81 13.52
C GLU A 26 -25.14 -5.20 14.92
N GLU A 27 -24.77 -6.01 15.92
CA GLU A 27 -24.47 -5.53 17.28
C GLU A 27 -23.36 -4.47 17.28
N LEU A 28 -22.25 -4.72 16.57
CA LEU A 28 -21.15 -3.76 16.46
C LEU A 28 -21.59 -2.45 15.80
N PHE A 29 -22.38 -2.53 14.73
CA PHE A 29 -22.86 -1.34 14.01
C PHE A 29 -23.74 -0.45 14.90
N LEU A 30 -24.58 -1.05 15.75
CA LEU A 30 -25.46 -0.33 16.66
C LEU A 30 -24.73 0.26 17.88
N THR A 31 -23.62 -0.36 18.30
CA THR A 31 -22.91 -0.01 19.55
C THR A 31 -21.60 0.75 19.33
N GLN A 32 -21.12 0.85 18.08
CA GLN A 32 -19.88 1.56 17.76
C GLN A 32 -19.96 3.04 18.15
N HIS A 33 -18.84 3.57 18.66
CA HIS A 33 -18.74 4.98 18.97
C HIS A 33 -18.80 5.82 17.68
N PRO A 34 -19.59 6.90 17.63
CA PRO A 34 -19.65 7.82 16.49
C PRO A 34 -18.30 8.40 16.00
N ILE A 35 -17.30 8.51 16.88
CA ILE A 35 -15.98 9.06 16.59
C ILE A 35 -14.95 8.04 17.09
N PRO A 36 -14.64 7.01 16.30
CA PRO A 36 -13.66 6.00 16.69
C PRO A 36 -12.27 6.62 16.78
N ARG A 37 -11.48 6.17 17.75
CA ARG A 37 -10.06 6.56 17.86
C ARG A 37 -9.30 6.02 16.64
N LYS A 38 -8.72 6.93 15.87
CA LYS A 38 -7.85 6.61 14.73
C LYS A 38 -6.40 6.93 15.07
N PHE A 39 -5.47 6.11 14.59
CA PHE A 39 -4.05 6.41 14.72
C PHE A 39 -3.69 7.56 13.78
N ALA A 40 -2.73 8.40 14.19
CA ALA A 40 -2.43 9.65 13.50
C ALA A 40 -2.19 9.48 11.99
N LEU A 41 -1.41 8.46 11.61
CA LEU A 41 -1.03 8.19 10.21
C LEU A 41 -1.95 7.20 9.49
N SER A 42 -2.96 6.65 10.16
CA SER A 42 -3.94 5.77 9.52
C SER A 42 -4.98 6.57 8.74
N PRO A 43 -5.67 6.00 7.74
CA PRO A 43 -6.73 6.67 7.01
C PRO A 43 -7.77 7.34 7.91
N GLY A 44 -7.98 8.65 7.73
CA GLY A 44 -8.86 9.47 8.55
C GLY A 44 -8.30 9.85 9.93
N GLY A 45 -7.03 9.56 10.20
CA GLY A 45 -6.28 10.11 11.33
C GLY A 45 -5.84 11.55 11.08
N VAL A 46 -5.48 12.25 12.16
CA VAL A 46 -5.15 13.70 12.13
C VAL A 46 -3.88 14.05 11.32
N ALA A 47 -3.07 13.06 10.98
CA ALA A 47 -1.83 13.23 10.23
C ALA A 47 -1.77 12.30 9.00
N PHE A 48 -2.90 11.75 8.58
CA PHE A 48 -2.98 10.93 7.37
C PHE A 48 -2.53 11.76 6.17
N GLU A 49 -1.58 11.23 5.40
CA GLU A 49 -1.01 11.89 4.20
C GLU A 49 -0.49 13.33 4.45
N ARG A 50 -0.13 13.66 5.70
CA ARG A 50 0.42 14.99 6.03
C ARG A 50 1.72 15.28 5.27
N VAL A 51 2.52 14.25 5.02
CA VAL A 51 3.76 14.35 4.26
C VAL A 51 3.52 13.77 2.87
N VAL A 52 3.65 14.62 1.86
CA VAL A 52 3.61 14.20 0.46
C VAL A 52 5.00 13.76 0.04
N HIS A 53 5.12 12.52 -0.42
CA HIS A 53 6.35 12.00 -0.98
C HIS A 53 6.28 12.09 -2.51
N PRO A 54 7.01 13.02 -3.16
CA PRO A 54 7.02 13.09 -4.61
C PRO A 54 7.64 11.82 -5.19
N PRO A 55 7.14 11.35 -6.34
CA PRO A 55 7.71 10.16 -6.96
C PRO A 55 9.14 10.44 -7.45
N ASP A 56 9.97 9.41 -7.42
CA ASP A 56 11.42 9.54 -7.66
C ASP A 56 11.74 10.17 -9.03
N TRP A 57 10.98 9.82 -10.07
CA TRP A 57 11.19 10.29 -11.45
C TRP A 57 11.10 11.81 -11.61
N VAL A 58 10.53 12.55 -10.65
CA VAL A 58 10.50 14.03 -10.68
C VAL A 58 11.91 14.62 -10.76
N LEU A 59 12.89 13.96 -10.15
CA LEU A 59 14.30 14.38 -10.15
C LEU A 59 14.94 14.32 -11.56
N ASP A 60 14.35 13.58 -12.50
CA ASP A 60 14.86 13.53 -13.87
C ASP A 60 14.58 14.85 -14.62
N TYR A 61 13.59 15.64 -14.20
CA TYR A 61 13.23 16.93 -14.79
C TYR A 61 14.06 18.11 -14.28
N TRP A 62 14.94 17.91 -13.29
CA TRP A 62 15.78 18.98 -12.74
C TRP A 62 16.73 19.55 -13.79
N HIS A 63 17.02 20.86 -13.68
CA HIS A 63 17.95 21.52 -14.58
C HIS A 63 19.37 20.96 -14.37
N PRO A 64 20.22 20.80 -15.41
CA PRO A 64 21.56 20.22 -15.25
C PRO A 64 22.43 20.91 -14.19
N LEU A 65 22.28 22.23 -14.00
CA LEU A 65 22.99 22.98 -12.95
C LEU A 65 22.57 22.54 -11.53
N GLU A 66 21.28 22.26 -11.32
CA GLU A 66 20.75 21.77 -10.03
C GLU A 66 21.24 20.33 -9.77
N LYS A 67 21.31 19.51 -10.83
CA LYS A 67 21.87 18.15 -10.73
C LYS A 67 23.37 18.18 -10.42
N ALA A 68 24.10 19.14 -11.00
CA ALA A 68 25.54 19.32 -10.77
C ALA A 68 25.88 19.63 -9.30
N GLN A 69 24.92 20.14 -8.51
CA GLN A 69 25.10 20.34 -7.08
C GLN A 69 25.21 19.01 -6.30
N TYR A 70 24.67 17.92 -6.84
CA TYR A 70 24.62 16.60 -6.17
C TYR A 70 25.23 15.48 -7.04
N PRO A 71 26.52 15.57 -7.42
CA PRO A 71 27.12 14.71 -8.45
C PRO A 71 27.12 13.23 -8.05
N GLU A 72 27.48 12.91 -6.81
CA GLU A 72 27.53 11.53 -6.33
C GLU A 72 26.13 10.88 -6.22
N TYR A 73 25.12 11.67 -5.87
CA TYR A 73 23.74 11.17 -5.81
C TYR A 73 23.23 10.79 -7.21
N PHE A 74 23.37 11.69 -8.19
CA PHE A 74 22.91 11.44 -9.55
C PHE A 74 23.72 10.34 -10.25
N LYS A 75 25.03 10.22 -9.98
CA LYS A 75 25.84 9.09 -10.46
C LYS A 75 25.31 7.74 -9.96
N ARG A 76 24.98 7.63 -8.67
CA ARG A 76 24.39 6.40 -8.09
C ARG A 76 22.97 6.14 -8.60
N ARG A 77 22.21 7.20 -8.87
CA ARG A 77 20.86 7.11 -9.46
C ARG A 77 20.90 6.49 -10.85
N GLU A 78 21.77 6.97 -11.73
CA GLU A 78 21.90 6.45 -13.09
C GLU A 78 22.32 4.97 -13.12
N GLN A 79 23.18 4.56 -12.18
CA GLN A 79 23.53 3.15 -12.01
C GLN A 79 22.28 2.30 -11.66
N ARG A 80 21.48 2.74 -10.68
CA ARG A 80 20.24 2.04 -10.30
C ARG A 80 19.20 1.99 -11.41
N LYS A 81 19.10 3.02 -12.25
CA LYS A 81 18.19 3.01 -13.42
C LYS A 81 18.57 1.92 -14.41
N LYS A 82 19.87 1.73 -14.67
CA LYS A 82 20.36 0.64 -15.53
C LYS A 82 20.08 -0.74 -14.94
N GLU A 83 20.31 -0.89 -13.64
CA GLU A 83 20.00 -2.14 -12.92
C GLU A 83 18.51 -2.47 -12.98
N PHE A 84 17.64 -1.48 -12.81
CA PHE A 84 16.19 -1.65 -12.92
C PHE A 84 15.76 -2.13 -14.30
N ILE A 85 16.28 -1.52 -15.38
CA ILE A 85 15.97 -1.94 -16.76
C ILE A 85 16.46 -3.37 -17.00
N ALA A 86 17.67 -3.72 -16.56
CA ALA A 86 18.20 -5.08 -16.71
C ALA A 86 17.38 -6.12 -15.94
N LEU A 87 16.91 -5.79 -14.74
CA LEU A 87 16.00 -6.65 -13.96
C LEU A 87 14.65 -6.81 -14.64
N TRP A 88 14.09 -5.72 -15.16
CA TRP A 88 12.82 -5.73 -15.89
C TRP A 88 12.89 -6.60 -17.14
N GLU A 89 13.92 -6.43 -17.97
CA GLU A 89 14.14 -7.27 -19.17
C GLU A 89 14.34 -8.74 -18.83
N LYS A 90 14.91 -9.05 -17.66
CA LYS A 90 15.09 -10.42 -17.19
C LYS A 90 13.77 -11.06 -16.75
N GLU A 91 12.92 -10.31 -16.04
CA GLU A 91 11.67 -10.82 -15.48
C GLU A 91 10.55 -10.90 -16.52
N HIS A 92 10.44 -9.90 -17.39
CA HIS A 92 9.34 -9.77 -18.34
C HIS A 92 9.75 -9.98 -19.80
N GLY A 93 11.04 -10.25 -20.06
CA GLY A 93 11.59 -10.28 -21.41
C GLY A 93 11.82 -8.88 -21.96
N LYS A 94 12.47 -8.82 -23.13
CA LYS A 94 12.57 -7.56 -23.88
C LYS A 94 11.21 -7.24 -24.49
N TYR A 95 10.84 -5.97 -24.46
CA TYR A 95 9.66 -5.49 -25.17
C TYR A 95 9.75 -5.90 -26.64
N ASP A 96 8.78 -6.71 -27.09
CA ASP A 96 8.58 -7.06 -28.49
C ASP A 96 7.51 -6.10 -29.07
N PRO A 97 7.87 -5.23 -30.02
CA PRO A 97 6.91 -4.33 -30.68
C PRO A 97 5.72 -5.06 -31.33
N LYS A 98 5.82 -6.38 -31.57
CA LYS A 98 4.75 -7.21 -32.13
C LYS A 98 3.75 -7.73 -31.08
N SER A 99 4.05 -7.57 -29.79
CA SER A 99 3.19 -7.99 -28.67
C SER A 99 2.08 -6.99 -28.35
N GLU A 100 2.10 -5.80 -28.97
CA GLU A 100 0.99 -4.85 -28.94
C GLU A 100 -0.19 -5.39 -29.76
N HIS A 101 -1.07 -6.14 -29.09
CA HIS A 101 -2.41 -6.34 -29.60
C HIS A 101 -3.23 -5.09 -29.29
N HIS A 102 -3.62 -4.37 -30.35
CA HIS A 102 -4.62 -3.29 -30.31
C HIS A 102 -5.94 -3.75 -29.69
#